data_AF-A0A7V9U837-F1
#
_entry.id   AF-A0A7V9U837-F1
#
_cell.length_a   1.000
_cell.length_b   1.000
_cell.length_c   1.000
_cell.angle_alpha   90.00
_cell.angle_beta   90.00
_cell.angle_gamma   90.00
#
_symmetry.space_group_name_H-M   'P 1'
#
loop_
_entity.id
_entity.type
_entity.pdbx_description
1 polymer ?
#
loop_
_entity_poly.entity_id
_entity_poly.type
_entity_poly.pdbx_seq_one_letter_code
_entity_poly.pdbx_strand_id
1 'polypeptide(L)'
;MADLFDDDDADLSVVQARNVAVLGYSSQGRAQALSLRDSGVDVRVGLVESSRDWGDAQAEGLRVVTPYEACEEADLVVVLTPEPGQRTLYTEAIEPNLVDGDALLFGHGFNLRFGYVKPPDGVDVVMVAPKGPGNLVRREFEEGRGVPVLVAVEQDASGQAWDLALSYAKAIGGTRAGAIKTTFAEETETHLFGSQAVLCGGVSSLVQSGIEVLTEAGYQPEVAYFECLLELKQVVDLMYSAGIAEQRRSVGVSAEYGDHTSGRYVIDDSVKQRMRDVLTAVQDGSWAADFVADQDAGAPRLRYFRQRSESHPMEQTGRELRQLMSWVRAFDDDRTEGRLG
;
A
#
# COMPACT_ATOMS: atom_id res chain seq x y z
N MET A 1 -13.75 -20.08 -7.97
CA MET A 1 -14.08 -19.04 -6.97
C MET A 1 -12.84 -18.87 -6.13
N ALA A 2 -12.47 -17.67 -5.71
CA ALA A 2 -11.28 -17.48 -4.89
C ALA A 2 -11.45 -18.18 -3.54
N ASP A 3 -10.36 -18.67 -2.95
CA ASP A 3 -10.37 -19.11 -1.55
C ASP A 3 -10.38 -17.84 -0.68
N LEU A 4 -11.46 -17.68 0.08
CA LEU A 4 -11.66 -16.58 1.03
C LEU A 4 -11.58 -17.12 2.44
N PHE A 5 -10.90 -16.38 3.30
CA PHE A 5 -10.76 -16.68 4.73
C PHE A 5 -11.28 -15.51 5.56
N ASP A 6 -11.93 -15.82 6.68
CA ASP A 6 -12.36 -14.85 7.69
C ASP A 6 -11.74 -15.13 9.07
N ASP A 7 -12.28 -14.50 10.12
CA ASP A 7 -11.74 -14.65 11.47
C ASP A 7 -11.83 -16.10 11.98
N ASP A 8 -12.80 -16.92 11.53
CA ASP A 8 -12.97 -18.29 11.99
C ASP A 8 -11.95 -19.26 11.36
N ASP A 9 -11.35 -18.86 10.23
CA ASP A 9 -10.33 -19.64 9.51
C ASP A 9 -8.91 -19.43 10.05
N ALA A 10 -8.70 -18.51 11.00
CA ALA A 10 -7.38 -18.11 11.48
C ALA A 10 -7.23 -18.22 13.01
N ASP A 11 -6.20 -18.94 13.46
CA ASP A 11 -5.83 -19.03 14.88
C ASP A 11 -4.79 -17.97 15.24
N LEU A 12 -5.19 -16.99 16.06
CA LEU A 12 -4.33 -15.89 16.50
C LEU A 12 -3.13 -16.36 17.34
N SER A 13 -3.24 -17.52 18.01
CA SER A 13 -2.19 -18.01 18.90
C SER A 13 -0.89 -18.36 18.16
N VAL A 14 -0.97 -18.65 16.85
CA VAL A 14 0.18 -19.00 16.02
C VAL A 14 1.17 -17.84 15.91
N VAL A 15 0.71 -16.63 15.56
CA VAL A 15 1.58 -15.45 15.51
C VAL A 15 1.90 -14.88 16.90
N GLN A 16 1.03 -15.07 17.90
CA GLN A 16 1.32 -14.69 19.28
C GLN A 16 2.46 -15.51 19.91
N ALA A 17 2.70 -16.73 19.42
CA ALA A 17 3.82 -17.56 19.85
C ALA A 17 5.16 -17.16 19.21
N ARG A 18 5.16 -16.21 18.27
CA ARG A 18 6.34 -15.75 17.54
C ARG A 18 6.91 -14.47 18.13
N ASN A 19 8.20 -14.31 17.90
CA ASN A 19 9.02 -13.15 18.18
C ASN A 19 9.11 -12.32 16.89
N VAL A 20 8.37 -11.21 16.79
CA VAL A 20 8.18 -10.49 15.53
C VAL A 20 9.07 -9.25 15.41
N ALA A 21 9.86 -9.19 14.33
CA ALA A 21 10.59 -8.00 13.90
C ALA A 21 9.85 -7.29 12.77
N VAL A 22 9.33 -6.09 13.03
CA VAL A 22 8.78 -5.21 11.98
C VAL A 22 9.86 -4.25 11.50
N LEU A 23 10.35 -4.45 10.27
CA LEU A 23 11.39 -3.62 9.69
C LEU A 23 10.76 -2.43 8.95
N GLY A 24 11.04 -1.22 9.44
CA GLY A 24 10.46 0.03 8.94
C GLY A 24 9.23 0.49 9.73
N TYR A 25 9.04 1.81 9.81
CA TYR A 25 7.96 2.45 10.57
C TYR A 25 7.25 3.56 9.79
N SER A 26 7.13 3.36 8.47
CA SER A 26 6.29 4.16 7.58
C SER A 26 4.80 3.90 7.85
N SER A 27 3.90 4.32 6.95
CA SER A 27 2.45 4.16 7.15
C SER A 27 2.03 2.71 7.44
N GLN A 28 2.51 1.74 6.64
CA GLN A 28 2.23 0.31 6.85
C GLN A 28 2.98 -0.25 8.05
N GLY A 29 4.28 0.07 8.20
CA GLY A 29 5.10 -0.40 9.32
C GLY A 29 4.49 -0.05 10.67
N ARG A 30 4.09 1.20 10.83
CA ARG A 30 3.39 1.68 12.03
C ARG A 30 2.06 0.96 12.24
N ALA A 31 1.22 0.87 11.21
CA ALA A 31 -0.09 0.27 11.33
C ALA A 31 -0.02 -1.18 11.79
N GLN A 32 0.84 -1.97 11.14
CA GLN A 32 0.98 -3.39 11.43
C GLN A 32 1.66 -3.62 12.79
N ALA A 33 2.75 -2.89 13.12
CA ALA A 33 3.41 -3.03 14.41
C ALA A 33 2.48 -2.74 15.60
N LEU A 34 1.69 -1.65 15.52
CA LEU A 34 0.73 -1.30 16.57
C LEU A 34 -0.41 -2.31 16.67
N SER A 35 -0.95 -2.77 15.53
CA SER A 35 -2.03 -3.75 15.53
C SER A 35 -1.57 -5.13 16.03
N LEU A 36 -0.36 -5.57 15.66
CA LEU A 36 0.26 -6.78 16.21
C LEU A 36 0.42 -6.69 17.73
N ARG A 37 0.97 -5.59 18.23
CA ARG A 37 1.11 -5.37 19.68
C ARG A 37 -0.25 -5.40 20.39
N ASP A 38 -1.24 -4.70 19.85
CA ASP A 38 -2.58 -4.67 20.44
C ASP A 38 -3.28 -6.03 20.37
N SER A 39 -2.87 -6.89 19.42
CA SER A 39 -3.25 -8.30 19.32
C SER A 39 -2.43 -9.22 20.21
N GLY A 40 -1.55 -8.70 21.09
CA GLY A 40 -0.79 -9.47 22.07
C GLY A 40 0.46 -10.16 21.52
N VAL A 41 0.95 -9.74 20.36
CA VAL A 41 2.20 -10.25 19.75
C VAL A 41 3.39 -9.53 20.36
N ASP A 42 4.49 -10.25 20.61
CA ASP A 42 5.77 -9.64 20.98
C ASP A 42 6.44 -9.03 19.74
N VAL A 43 6.49 -7.70 19.70
CA VAL A 43 6.93 -6.92 18.54
C VAL A 43 8.12 -6.03 18.91
N ARG A 44 9.16 -6.08 18.07
CA ARG A 44 10.21 -5.04 17.99
C ARG A 44 10.21 -4.41 16.62
N VAL A 45 10.49 -3.11 16.56
CA VAL A 45 10.62 -2.35 15.33
C VAL A 45 12.10 -2.16 15.02
N GLY A 46 12.53 -2.61 13.84
CA GLY A 46 13.87 -2.40 13.32
C GLY A 46 13.97 -1.09 12.55
N LEU A 47 14.73 -0.12 13.08
CA LEU A 47 15.00 1.17 12.47
C LEU A 47 16.48 1.51 12.54
N VAL A 48 17.01 2.25 11.57
CA VAL A 48 18.34 2.86 11.72
C VAL A 48 18.30 3.89 12.86
N GLU A 49 19.37 4.01 13.65
CA GLU A 49 19.41 4.90 14.82
C GLU A 49 19.13 6.38 14.48
N SER A 50 19.49 6.80 13.28
CA SER A 50 19.21 8.15 12.77
C SER A 50 17.78 8.36 12.28
N SER A 51 16.92 7.34 12.34
CA SER A 51 15.54 7.43 11.86
C SER A 51 14.75 8.45 12.68
N ARG A 52 14.09 9.37 11.98
CA ARG A 52 13.14 10.32 12.59
C ARG A 52 11.98 9.61 13.31
N ASP A 53 11.65 8.39 12.89
CA ASP A 53 10.52 7.63 13.42
C ASP A 53 10.89 6.84 14.68
N TRP A 54 12.17 6.84 15.10
CA TRP A 54 12.64 6.11 16.28
C TRP A 54 11.93 6.56 17.55
N GLY A 55 11.92 7.88 17.81
CA GLY A 55 11.28 8.46 18.97
C GLY A 55 9.76 8.27 18.96
N ASP A 56 9.14 8.35 17.79
CA ASP A 56 7.71 8.16 17.61
C ASP A 56 7.28 6.72 17.93
N ALA A 57 7.99 5.72 17.42
CA ALA A 57 7.70 4.32 17.70
C ALA A 57 7.85 4.01 19.21
N GLN A 58 8.88 4.56 19.87
CA GLN A 58 9.05 4.43 21.31
C GLN A 58 7.94 5.12 22.10
N ALA A 59 7.56 6.34 21.72
CA ALA A 59 6.50 7.10 22.36
C ALA A 59 5.13 6.41 22.21
N GLU A 60 4.94 5.66 21.12
CA GLU A 60 3.76 4.84 20.90
C GLU A 60 3.82 3.52 21.66
N GLY A 61 4.89 3.20 22.38
CA GLY A 61 4.99 2.04 23.27
C GLY A 61 5.52 0.77 22.59
N LEU A 62 6.30 0.91 21.52
CA LEU A 62 6.99 -0.20 20.86
C LEU A 62 8.46 -0.27 21.29
N ARG A 63 9.01 -1.48 21.33
CA ARG A 63 10.45 -1.67 21.44
C ARG A 63 11.10 -1.33 20.09
N VAL A 64 12.12 -0.49 20.11
CA VAL A 64 12.86 -0.08 18.90
C VAL A 64 14.31 -0.46 19.07
N VAL A 65 14.86 -1.15 18.07
CA VAL A 65 16.25 -1.61 17.99
C VAL A 65 16.75 -1.44 16.55
N THR A 66 18.04 -1.69 16.30
CA THR A 66 18.56 -1.69 14.92
C THR A 66 17.96 -2.84 14.11
N PRO A 67 17.93 -2.78 12.77
CA PRO A 67 17.38 -3.87 11.97
C PRO A 67 18.13 -5.19 12.17
N TYR A 68 19.44 -5.14 12.38
CA TYR A 68 20.25 -6.33 12.64
C TYR A 68 19.84 -6.98 13.98
N GLU A 69 19.80 -6.21 15.06
CA GLU A 69 19.34 -6.70 16.37
C GLU A 69 17.90 -7.22 16.33
N ALA A 70 17.01 -6.54 15.59
CA ALA A 70 15.63 -6.99 15.43
C ALA A 70 15.58 -8.39 14.80
N CYS A 71 16.36 -8.63 13.75
CA CYS A 71 16.41 -9.92 13.05
C CYS A 71 17.09 -11.00 13.90
N GLU A 72 18.14 -10.66 14.66
CA GLU A 72 18.80 -11.61 15.58
C GLU A 72 17.86 -12.13 16.68
N GLU A 73 16.90 -11.30 17.11
CA GLU A 73 15.96 -11.62 18.20
C GLU A 73 14.62 -12.20 17.74
N ALA A 74 14.36 -12.28 16.44
CA ALA A 74 13.06 -12.61 15.87
C ALA A 74 13.06 -13.94 15.11
N ASP A 75 11.95 -14.66 15.21
CA ASP A 75 11.66 -15.88 14.42
C ASP A 75 10.60 -15.61 13.33
N LEU A 76 10.06 -14.39 13.27
CA LEU A 76 9.28 -13.85 12.17
C LEU A 76 9.78 -12.43 11.83
N VAL A 77 10.37 -12.28 10.65
CA VAL A 77 10.84 -11.00 10.12
C VAL A 77 9.82 -10.45 9.12
N VAL A 78 9.31 -9.24 9.38
CA VAL A 78 8.29 -8.55 8.59
C VAL A 78 8.94 -7.38 7.86
N VAL A 79 8.95 -7.41 6.53
CA VAL A 79 9.63 -6.42 5.68
C VAL A 79 8.63 -5.38 5.15
N LEU A 80 8.65 -4.17 5.75
CA LEU A 80 7.77 -3.04 5.40
C LEU A 80 8.56 -1.74 5.10
N THR A 81 9.85 -1.87 4.81
CA THR A 81 10.67 -0.78 4.27
C THR A 81 10.38 -0.55 2.78
N PRO A 82 10.68 0.63 2.22
CA PRO A 82 10.52 0.86 0.78
C PRO A 82 11.31 -0.13 -0.06
N GLU A 83 10.71 -0.63 -1.14
CA GLU A 83 11.21 -1.71 -2.00
C GLU A 83 12.67 -1.53 -2.45
N PRO A 84 13.14 -0.33 -2.86
CA PRO A 84 14.51 -0.17 -3.33
C PRO A 84 15.57 -0.45 -2.26
N GLY A 85 15.25 -0.14 -0.99
CA GLY A 85 16.15 -0.35 0.15
C GLY A 85 16.11 -1.76 0.72
N GLN A 86 15.10 -2.57 0.36
CA GLN A 86 14.96 -3.93 0.88
C GLN A 86 16.11 -4.85 0.48
N ARG A 87 16.75 -4.65 -0.69
CA ARG A 87 17.92 -5.45 -1.10
C ARG A 87 19.09 -5.30 -0.13
N THR A 88 19.46 -4.06 0.18
CA THR A 88 20.53 -3.75 1.14
C THR A 88 20.17 -4.24 2.53
N LEU A 89 18.94 -3.94 2.98
CA LEU A 89 18.44 -4.41 4.27
C LEU A 89 18.49 -5.94 4.38
N TYR A 90 18.12 -6.65 3.32
CA TYR A 90 18.13 -8.10 3.29
C TYR A 90 19.55 -8.64 3.48
N THR A 91 20.51 -8.20 2.68
CA THR A 91 21.90 -8.67 2.77
C THR A 91 22.59 -8.27 4.07
N GLU A 92 22.34 -7.07 4.59
CA GLU A 92 23.06 -6.55 5.75
C GLU A 92 22.47 -6.97 7.10
N ALA A 93 21.15 -7.17 7.18
CA ALA A 93 20.46 -7.41 8.45
C ALA A 93 19.62 -8.68 8.49
N ILE A 94 18.95 -9.06 7.40
CA ILE A 94 18.00 -10.19 7.41
C ILE A 94 18.74 -11.52 7.18
N GLU A 95 19.35 -11.68 6.01
CA GLU A 95 19.99 -12.91 5.55
C GLU A 95 21.01 -13.48 6.55
N PRO A 96 21.89 -12.68 7.20
CA PRO A 96 22.86 -13.22 8.14
C PRO A 96 22.26 -13.78 9.44
N ASN A 97 21.02 -13.43 9.77
CA ASN A 97 20.35 -13.78 11.02
C ASN A 97 19.26 -14.84 10.85
N LEU A 98 18.87 -15.17 9.62
CA LEU A 98 17.88 -16.21 9.36
C LEU A 98 18.43 -17.61 9.66
N VAL A 99 17.63 -18.43 10.34
CA VAL A 99 17.88 -19.85 10.60
C VAL A 99 16.69 -20.72 10.18
N ASP A 100 16.90 -22.03 10.09
CA ASP A 100 15.83 -22.98 9.73
C ASP A 100 14.65 -22.89 10.72
N GLY A 101 13.43 -22.76 10.18
CA GLY A 101 12.20 -22.62 10.96
C GLY A 101 11.74 -21.17 11.21
N ASP A 102 12.56 -20.19 10.85
CA ASP A 102 12.15 -18.79 10.79
C ASP A 102 11.17 -18.54 9.64
N ALA A 103 10.52 -17.38 9.67
CA ALA A 103 9.64 -16.91 8.60
C ALA A 103 9.98 -15.48 8.16
N LEU A 104 9.83 -15.23 6.87
CA LEU A 104 9.96 -13.92 6.24
C LEU A 104 8.62 -13.51 5.63
N LEU A 105 8.04 -12.42 6.15
CA LEU A 105 6.78 -11.86 5.69
C LEU A 105 6.99 -10.56 4.92
N PHE A 106 6.37 -10.46 3.74
CA PHE A 106 6.36 -9.24 2.94
C PHE A 106 5.00 -8.56 2.95
N GLY A 107 4.99 -7.23 2.90
CA GLY A 107 3.78 -6.44 2.60
C GLY A 107 3.46 -6.32 1.11
N HIS A 108 4.45 -6.61 0.25
CA HIS A 108 4.36 -6.54 -1.21
C HIS A 108 5.38 -7.48 -1.86
N GLY A 109 5.00 -8.18 -2.93
CA GLY A 109 5.82 -9.23 -3.53
C GLY A 109 6.97 -8.78 -4.45
N PHE A 110 7.18 -7.47 -4.65
CA PHE A 110 8.11 -6.92 -5.66
C PHE A 110 9.49 -7.58 -5.68
N ASN A 111 10.18 -7.60 -4.54
CA ASN A 111 11.56 -8.08 -4.46
C ASN A 111 11.69 -9.61 -4.72
N LEU A 112 10.65 -10.38 -4.42
CA LEU A 112 10.61 -11.82 -4.71
C LEU A 112 10.24 -12.05 -6.18
N ARG A 113 9.18 -11.39 -6.66
CA ARG A 113 8.67 -11.54 -8.03
C ARG A 113 9.72 -11.22 -9.10
N PHE A 114 10.59 -10.25 -8.84
CA PHE A 114 11.66 -9.85 -9.76
C PHE A 114 13.05 -10.38 -9.37
N GLY A 115 13.15 -11.25 -8.36
CA GLY A 115 14.37 -11.97 -8.02
C GLY A 115 15.48 -11.13 -7.38
N TYR A 116 15.13 -10.01 -6.77
CA TYR A 116 16.04 -9.10 -6.07
C TYR A 116 16.39 -9.60 -4.66
N VAL A 117 15.51 -10.38 -4.04
CA VAL A 117 15.73 -11.07 -2.76
C VAL A 117 15.51 -12.56 -2.97
N LYS A 118 16.37 -13.39 -2.36
CA LYS A 118 16.33 -14.86 -2.47
C LYS A 118 16.45 -15.48 -1.08
N PRO A 119 15.32 -15.79 -0.43
CA PRO A 119 15.31 -16.47 0.86
C PRO A 119 15.97 -17.85 0.80
N PRO A 120 16.60 -18.32 1.89
CA PRO A 120 17.14 -19.67 1.98
C PRO A 120 16.02 -20.73 2.08
N ASP A 121 16.28 -21.96 1.64
CA ASP A 121 15.29 -23.05 1.54
C ASP A 121 14.65 -23.47 2.89
N GLY A 122 15.31 -23.17 4.03
CA GLY A 122 14.86 -23.56 5.38
C GLY A 122 13.87 -22.62 6.06
N VAL A 123 13.47 -21.53 5.39
CA VAL A 123 12.66 -20.44 5.96
C VAL A 123 11.29 -20.39 5.29
N ASP A 124 10.23 -20.08 6.04
CA ASP A 124 8.91 -19.83 5.42
C ASP A 124 8.90 -18.46 4.74
N VAL A 125 8.30 -18.36 3.56
CA VAL A 125 8.17 -17.08 2.82
C VAL A 125 6.71 -16.82 2.55
N VAL A 126 6.17 -15.80 3.23
CA VAL A 126 4.75 -15.48 3.21
C VAL A 126 4.53 -14.00 2.89
N MET A 127 3.31 -13.66 2.50
CA MET A 127 2.91 -12.28 2.25
C MET A 127 1.51 -12.05 2.77
N VAL A 128 1.35 -10.93 3.45
CA VAL A 128 0.05 -10.38 3.84
C VAL A 128 0.03 -8.93 3.39
N ALA A 129 -0.76 -8.65 2.36
CA ALA A 129 -0.81 -7.36 1.69
C ALA A 129 -2.18 -6.69 1.91
N PRO A 130 -2.32 -5.76 2.89
CA PRO A 130 -3.52 -4.95 3.04
C PRO A 130 -3.82 -4.12 1.80
N LYS A 131 -5.06 -4.14 1.35
CA LYS A 131 -5.52 -3.39 0.16
C LYS A 131 -6.00 -2.00 0.56
N GLY A 132 -5.10 -1.22 1.16
CA GLY A 132 -5.33 0.17 1.57
C GLY A 132 -4.09 0.79 2.21
N PRO A 133 -4.01 2.13 2.31
CA PRO A 133 -2.89 2.81 2.93
C PRO A 133 -2.82 2.50 4.43
N GLY A 134 -1.62 2.52 5.02
CA GLY A 134 -1.43 2.04 6.39
C GLY A 134 -2.19 2.84 7.45
N ASN A 135 -2.38 4.14 7.26
CA ASN A 135 -3.23 4.95 8.15
C ASN A 135 -4.69 4.46 8.19
N LEU A 136 -5.24 4.03 7.05
CA LEU A 136 -6.56 3.40 6.98
C LEU A 136 -6.54 2.05 7.69
N VAL A 137 -5.53 1.21 7.42
CA VAL A 137 -5.37 -0.11 8.08
C VAL A 137 -5.44 0.05 9.60
N ARG A 138 -4.68 0.99 10.16
CA ARG A 138 -4.68 1.24 11.61
C ARG A 138 -6.03 1.74 12.12
N ARG A 139 -6.63 2.71 11.43
CA ARG A 139 -7.91 3.29 11.85
C ARG A 139 -9.04 2.26 11.86
N GLU A 140 -9.16 1.47 10.78
CA GLU A 140 -10.17 0.43 10.71
C GLU A 140 -9.97 -0.61 11.82
N PHE A 141 -8.72 -0.98 12.11
CA PHE A 141 -8.39 -1.89 13.22
C PHE A 141 -8.84 -1.36 14.58
N GLU A 142 -8.54 -0.10 14.89
CA GLU A 142 -8.92 0.58 16.15
C GLU A 142 -10.44 0.70 16.31
N GLU A 143 -11.17 0.82 15.20
CA GLU A 143 -12.63 0.86 15.18
C GLU A 143 -13.29 -0.52 15.15
N GLY A 144 -12.52 -1.60 15.38
CA GLY A 144 -13.02 -2.98 15.42
C GLY A 144 -13.35 -3.56 14.04
N ARG A 145 -12.95 -2.90 12.96
CA ARG A 145 -13.10 -3.33 11.57
C ARG A 145 -11.74 -3.80 11.02
N GLY A 146 -11.66 -4.00 9.71
CA GLY A 146 -10.46 -4.43 9.01
C GLY A 146 -10.39 -3.86 7.60
N VAL A 147 -9.21 -3.93 6.99
CA VAL A 147 -9.01 -3.70 5.55
C VAL A 147 -8.79 -5.06 4.89
N PRO A 148 -9.43 -5.37 3.75
CA PRO A 148 -9.20 -6.64 3.06
C PRO A 148 -7.72 -6.87 2.77
N VAL A 149 -7.28 -8.12 2.89
CA VAL A 149 -5.88 -8.50 2.64
C VAL A 149 -5.79 -9.53 1.53
N LEU A 150 -4.71 -9.48 0.77
CA LEU A 150 -4.27 -10.62 -0.03
C LEU A 150 -3.24 -11.42 0.76
N VAL A 151 -3.33 -12.74 0.71
CA VAL A 151 -2.44 -13.66 1.45
C VAL A 151 -1.81 -14.65 0.48
N ALA A 152 -0.50 -14.84 0.59
CA ALA A 152 0.24 -15.79 -0.24
C ALA A 152 1.35 -16.49 0.55
N VAL A 153 1.70 -17.69 0.10
CA VAL A 153 2.85 -18.47 0.57
C VAL A 153 3.68 -18.83 -0.67
N GLU A 154 4.93 -18.37 -0.71
CA GLU A 154 5.89 -18.71 -1.77
C GLU A 154 6.70 -19.96 -1.39
N GLN A 155 7.05 -20.07 -0.10
CA GLN A 155 7.83 -21.17 0.46
C GLN A 155 7.24 -21.60 1.80
N ASP A 156 7.02 -22.89 1.96
CA ASP A 156 6.49 -23.52 3.18
C ASP A 156 7.48 -24.59 3.64
N ALA A 157 8.56 -24.15 4.29
CA ALA A 157 9.62 -25.00 4.79
C ALA A 157 9.20 -25.73 6.07
N SER A 158 8.37 -25.09 6.91
CA SER A 158 7.89 -25.63 8.18
C SER A 158 6.66 -26.54 8.03
N GLY A 159 5.89 -26.40 6.94
CA GLY A 159 4.57 -27.00 6.79
C GLY A 159 3.45 -26.24 7.52
N GLN A 160 3.75 -25.05 8.07
CA GLN A 160 2.83 -24.19 8.84
C GLN A 160 2.76 -22.76 8.27
N ALA A 161 3.34 -22.48 7.10
CA ALA A 161 3.39 -21.13 6.54
C ALA A 161 2.00 -20.53 6.30
N TRP A 162 1.02 -21.34 5.88
CA TRP A 162 -0.37 -20.89 5.70
C TRP A 162 -1.03 -20.49 7.03
N ASP A 163 -0.86 -21.30 8.07
CA ASP A 163 -1.40 -21.00 9.40
C ASP A 163 -0.80 -19.70 9.96
N LEU A 164 0.52 -19.52 9.78
CA LEU A 164 1.21 -18.29 10.17
C LEU A 164 0.71 -17.07 9.39
N ALA A 165 0.57 -17.18 8.07
CA ALA A 165 0.11 -16.08 7.22
C ALA A 165 -1.32 -15.64 7.57
N LEU A 166 -2.23 -16.59 7.80
CA LEU A 166 -3.60 -16.31 8.22
C LEU A 166 -3.66 -15.74 9.65
N SER A 167 -2.85 -16.28 10.57
CA SER A 167 -2.73 -15.76 11.93
C SER A 167 -2.24 -14.31 11.95
N TYR A 168 -1.22 -14.01 11.15
CA TYR A 168 -0.72 -12.64 10.98
C TYR A 168 -1.79 -11.71 10.39
N ALA A 169 -2.49 -12.16 9.33
CA ALA A 169 -3.60 -11.42 8.74
C ALA A 169 -4.68 -11.08 9.77
N LYS A 170 -5.00 -12.02 10.67
CA LYS A 170 -5.92 -11.80 11.79
C LYS A 170 -5.39 -10.82 12.82
N ALA A 171 -4.11 -10.91 13.19
CA ALA A 171 -3.50 -10.01 14.16
C ALA A 171 -3.47 -8.54 13.70
N ILE A 172 -3.45 -8.29 12.38
CA ILE A 172 -3.59 -6.92 11.83
C ILE A 172 -5.05 -6.55 11.50
N GLY A 173 -6.01 -7.43 11.81
CA GLY A 173 -7.45 -7.26 11.60
C GLY A 173 -7.95 -7.50 10.17
N GLY A 174 -7.12 -7.99 9.26
CA GLY A 174 -7.47 -8.20 7.85
C GLY A 174 -8.61 -9.20 7.64
N THR A 175 -8.62 -10.29 8.42
CA THR A 175 -9.64 -11.35 8.35
C THR A 175 -11.04 -10.87 8.76
N ARG A 176 -11.17 -9.77 9.50
CA ARG A 176 -12.46 -9.11 9.80
C ARG A 176 -13.18 -8.60 8.54
N ALA A 177 -12.41 -8.23 7.52
CA ALA A 177 -12.92 -7.76 6.23
C ALA A 177 -12.82 -8.84 5.13
N GLY A 178 -12.01 -9.88 5.37
CA GLY A 178 -11.77 -10.99 4.47
C GLY A 178 -10.33 -11.00 3.94
N ALA A 179 -9.74 -12.19 3.94
CA ALA A 179 -8.45 -12.50 3.34
C ALA A 179 -8.66 -13.33 2.07
N ILE A 180 -7.99 -12.98 0.97
CA ILE A 180 -8.07 -13.70 -0.29
C ILE A 180 -6.74 -14.34 -0.61
N LYS A 181 -6.76 -15.66 -0.89
CA LYS A 181 -5.59 -16.39 -1.37
C LYS A 181 -5.13 -15.86 -2.72
N THR A 182 -3.83 -15.63 -2.85
CA THR A 182 -3.17 -15.21 -4.10
C THR A 182 -1.76 -15.84 -4.21
N THR A 183 -0.97 -15.36 -5.15
CA THR A 183 0.46 -15.66 -5.32
C THR A 183 1.28 -14.37 -5.25
N PHE A 184 2.59 -14.47 -5.01
CA PHE A 184 3.49 -13.30 -5.10
C PHE A 184 3.44 -12.63 -6.47
N ALA A 185 3.29 -13.42 -7.54
CA ALA A 185 3.16 -12.90 -8.90
C ALA A 185 1.86 -12.13 -9.11
N GLU A 186 0.71 -12.72 -8.78
CA GLU A 186 -0.59 -12.07 -8.94
C GLU A 186 -0.69 -10.80 -8.08
N GLU A 187 -0.25 -10.83 -6.82
CA GLU A 187 -0.24 -9.65 -5.95
C GLU A 187 0.61 -8.53 -6.55
N THR A 188 1.85 -8.86 -6.95
CA THR A 188 2.79 -7.85 -7.44
C THR A 188 2.28 -7.21 -8.72
N GLU A 189 1.87 -8.03 -9.69
CA GLU A 189 1.47 -7.57 -11.01
C GLU A 189 0.18 -6.75 -10.94
N THR A 190 -0.81 -7.20 -10.15
CA THR A 190 -2.08 -6.49 -10.00
C THR A 190 -1.95 -5.22 -9.16
N HIS A 191 -1.10 -5.22 -8.13
CA HIS A 191 -0.81 -4.03 -7.32
C HIS A 191 -0.17 -2.94 -8.20
N LEU A 192 0.91 -3.29 -8.91
CA LEU A 192 1.63 -2.35 -9.78
C LEU A 192 0.74 -1.85 -10.93
N PHE A 193 -0.05 -2.72 -11.55
CA PHE A 193 -1.02 -2.30 -12.56
C PHE A 193 -2.06 -1.34 -11.97
N GLY A 194 -2.64 -1.69 -10.83
CA GLY A 194 -3.71 -0.91 -10.18
C GLY A 194 -3.24 0.50 -9.83
N SER A 195 -2.06 0.64 -9.24
CA SER A 195 -1.49 1.95 -8.88
C SER A 195 -1.16 2.81 -10.11
N GLN A 196 -0.57 2.21 -11.15
CA GLN A 196 -0.19 2.94 -12.36
C GLN A 196 -1.40 3.35 -13.21
N ALA A 197 -2.32 2.42 -13.45
CA ALA A 197 -3.39 2.61 -14.44
C ALA A 197 -4.67 3.23 -13.87
N VAL A 198 -4.93 3.10 -12.56
CA VAL A 198 -6.22 3.49 -11.96
C VAL A 198 -6.04 4.33 -10.69
N LEU A 199 -5.49 3.73 -9.63
CA LEU A 199 -5.60 4.25 -8.25
C LEU A 199 -4.73 5.47 -7.97
N CYS A 200 -3.58 5.57 -8.63
CA CYS A 200 -2.68 6.73 -8.52
C CYS A 200 -2.60 7.44 -9.86
N GLY A 201 -1.86 6.87 -10.83
CA GLY A 201 -1.56 7.55 -12.09
C GLY A 201 -2.79 7.88 -12.92
N GLY A 202 -3.73 6.94 -13.04
CA GLY A 202 -4.97 7.13 -13.80
C GLY A 202 -5.84 8.24 -13.24
N VAL A 203 -6.25 8.12 -11.98
CA VAL A 203 -7.15 9.09 -11.34
C VAL A 203 -6.50 10.46 -11.20
N SER A 204 -5.23 10.56 -10.80
CA SER A 204 -4.57 11.87 -10.62
C SER A 204 -4.47 12.61 -11.95
N SER A 205 -4.17 11.90 -13.04
CA SER A 205 -4.09 12.49 -14.38
C SER A 205 -5.47 12.92 -14.89
N LEU A 206 -6.51 12.11 -14.67
CA LEU A 206 -7.88 12.48 -15.05
C LEU A 206 -8.36 13.75 -14.33
N VAL A 207 -8.08 13.84 -13.02
CA VAL A 207 -8.38 15.03 -12.21
C VAL A 207 -7.63 16.25 -12.72
N GLN A 208 -6.30 16.14 -12.90
CA GLN A 208 -5.46 17.23 -13.39
C GLN A 208 -5.96 17.75 -14.74
N SER A 209 -6.16 16.86 -15.72
CA SER A 209 -6.66 17.26 -17.04
C SER A 209 -8.06 17.87 -17.00
N GLY A 210 -8.95 17.39 -16.12
CA GLY A 210 -10.26 18.02 -15.94
C GLY A 210 -10.17 19.45 -15.42
N ILE A 211 -9.32 19.69 -14.43
CA ILE A 211 -9.06 21.03 -13.87
C ILE A 211 -8.40 21.94 -14.91
N GLU A 212 -7.39 21.45 -15.62
CA GLU A 212 -6.70 22.17 -16.69
C GLU A 212 -7.71 22.62 -17.76
N VAL A 213 -8.53 21.72 -18.29
CA VAL A 213 -9.53 22.06 -19.32
C VAL A 213 -10.51 23.14 -18.84
N LEU A 214 -10.99 23.07 -17.60
CA LEU A 214 -11.91 24.08 -17.06
C LEU A 214 -11.22 25.43 -16.86
N THR A 215 -10.00 25.44 -16.31
CA THR A 215 -9.27 26.68 -16.05
C THR A 215 -8.78 27.35 -17.33
N GLU A 216 -8.34 26.58 -18.32
CA GLU A 216 -7.99 27.08 -19.67
C GLU A 216 -9.19 27.69 -20.41
N ALA A 217 -10.40 27.18 -20.15
CA ALA A 217 -11.64 27.75 -20.67
C ALA A 217 -12.09 29.03 -19.91
N GLY A 218 -11.36 29.45 -18.87
CA GLY A 218 -11.63 30.67 -18.11
C GLY A 218 -12.57 30.50 -16.92
N TYR A 219 -12.89 29.27 -16.51
CA TYR A 219 -13.62 29.02 -15.27
C TYR A 219 -12.73 29.25 -14.05
N GLN A 220 -13.36 29.52 -12.91
CA GLN A 220 -12.65 29.74 -11.65
C GLN A 220 -11.91 28.47 -11.20
N PRO A 221 -10.61 28.55 -10.83
CA PRO A 221 -9.85 27.40 -10.33
C PRO A 221 -10.53 26.69 -9.14
N GLU A 222 -11.20 27.45 -8.28
CA GLU A 222 -11.89 26.92 -7.10
C GLU A 222 -13.08 26.05 -7.48
N VAL A 223 -13.85 26.50 -8.48
CA VAL A 223 -14.98 25.73 -9.02
C VAL A 223 -14.46 24.49 -9.72
N ALA A 224 -13.43 24.61 -10.57
CA ALA A 224 -12.81 23.46 -11.22
C ALA A 224 -12.28 22.43 -10.21
N TYR A 225 -11.68 22.89 -9.12
CA TYR A 225 -11.22 22.01 -8.04
C TYR A 225 -12.38 21.28 -7.35
N PHE A 226 -13.50 21.97 -7.08
CA PHE A 226 -14.67 21.32 -6.50
C PHE A 226 -15.26 20.24 -7.41
N GLU A 227 -15.47 20.57 -8.69
CA GLU A 227 -16.08 19.69 -9.68
C GLU A 227 -15.19 18.47 -10.00
N CYS A 228 -13.87 18.68 -10.15
CA CYS A 228 -12.99 17.63 -10.66
C CYS A 228 -12.26 16.82 -9.56
N LEU A 229 -12.11 17.35 -8.34
CA LEU A 229 -11.42 16.63 -7.26
C LEU A 229 -12.28 16.46 -6.00
N LEU A 230 -12.90 17.52 -5.49
CA LEU A 230 -13.63 17.42 -4.21
C LEU A 230 -14.81 16.44 -4.32
N GLU A 231 -15.61 16.58 -5.37
CA GLU A 231 -16.80 15.75 -5.57
C GLU A 231 -16.47 14.31 -5.97
N LEU A 232 -15.28 14.06 -6.50
CA LEU A 232 -14.81 12.71 -6.82
C LEU A 232 -14.87 11.78 -5.60
N LYS A 233 -14.59 12.30 -4.40
CA LYS A 233 -14.75 11.52 -3.16
C LYS A 233 -16.18 11.00 -2.99
N GLN A 234 -17.19 11.83 -3.23
CA GLN A 234 -18.60 11.46 -3.03
C GLN A 234 -19.03 10.39 -4.03
N VAL A 235 -18.59 10.50 -5.29
CA VAL A 235 -18.83 9.49 -6.33
C VAL A 235 -18.16 8.17 -5.97
N VAL A 236 -16.91 8.21 -5.53
CA VAL A 236 -16.16 7.00 -5.11
C VAL A 236 -16.76 6.37 -3.85
N ASP A 237 -17.25 7.15 -2.89
CA ASP A 237 -17.94 6.63 -1.69
C ASP A 237 -19.23 5.87 -2.07
N LEU A 238 -19.97 6.34 -3.09
CA LEU A 238 -21.13 5.62 -3.64
C LEU A 238 -20.73 4.33 -4.35
N MET A 239 -19.67 4.37 -5.17
CA MET A 239 -19.14 3.18 -5.83
C MET A 239 -18.67 2.14 -4.81
N TYR A 240 -18.01 2.58 -3.74
CA TYR A 240 -17.53 1.74 -2.66
C TYR A 240 -18.68 1.08 -1.89
N SER A 241 -19.71 1.84 -1.54
CA SER A 241 -20.81 1.36 -0.70
C SER A 241 -21.86 0.53 -1.45
N ALA A 242 -22.08 0.80 -2.74
CA ALA A 242 -23.21 0.22 -3.48
C ALA A 242 -22.91 -0.16 -4.95
N GLY A 243 -21.66 0.03 -5.41
CA GLY A 243 -21.25 -0.29 -6.77
C GLY A 243 -21.67 0.75 -7.81
N ILE A 244 -21.14 0.61 -9.03
CA ILE A 244 -21.32 1.58 -10.13
C ILE A 244 -22.80 1.73 -10.54
N ALA A 245 -23.56 0.64 -10.52
CA ALA A 245 -24.97 0.67 -10.91
C ALA A 245 -25.80 1.57 -9.97
N GLU A 246 -25.55 1.51 -8.67
CA GLU A 246 -26.28 2.33 -7.69
C GLU A 246 -25.74 3.76 -7.63
N GLN A 247 -24.42 3.92 -7.80
CA GLN A 247 -23.83 5.25 -7.98
C GLN A 247 -24.51 6.00 -9.13
N ARG A 248 -24.71 5.37 -10.30
CA ARG A 248 -25.42 5.98 -11.45
C ARG A 248 -26.84 6.41 -11.12
N ARG A 249 -27.59 5.59 -10.38
CA ARG A 249 -28.95 5.92 -9.95
C ARG A 249 -28.99 7.10 -8.97
N SER A 250 -27.87 7.36 -8.28
CA SER A 250 -27.78 8.35 -7.21
C SER A 250 -27.34 9.76 -7.67
N VAL A 251 -26.76 9.91 -8.88
CA VAL A 251 -26.18 11.19 -9.35
C VAL A 251 -27.15 12.07 -10.17
N GLY A 252 -28.38 11.63 -10.36
CA GLY A 252 -29.39 12.36 -11.14
C GLY A 252 -29.27 12.16 -12.65
N VAL A 253 -30.39 12.33 -13.36
CA VAL A 253 -30.56 11.90 -14.76
C VAL A 253 -29.58 12.59 -15.72
N SER A 254 -29.26 13.86 -15.50
CA SER A 254 -28.31 14.59 -16.36
C SER A 254 -26.89 14.06 -16.22
N ALA A 255 -26.45 13.72 -15.02
CA ALA A 255 -25.11 13.18 -14.77
C ALA A 255 -25.00 11.73 -15.26
N GLU A 256 -26.03 10.91 -15.03
CA GLU A 256 -26.10 9.53 -15.55
C GLU A 256 -26.03 9.51 -17.09
N TYR A 257 -26.81 10.36 -17.77
CA TYR A 257 -26.76 10.49 -19.22
C TYR A 257 -25.37 10.92 -19.70
N GLY A 258 -24.77 11.93 -19.04
CA GLY A 258 -23.42 12.41 -19.33
C GLY A 258 -22.34 11.35 -19.15
N ASP A 259 -22.40 10.52 -18.11
CA ASP A 259 -21.50 9.38 -17.90
C ASP A 259 -21.58 8.42 -19.09
N HIS A 260 -22.80 8.00 -19.47
CA HIS A 260 -22.98 7.06 -20.58
C HIS A 260 -22.50 7.59 -21.93
N THR A 261 -22.67 8.89 -22.21
CA THR A 261 -22.26 9.47 -23.49
C THR A 261 -20.80 9.88 -23.55
N SER A 262 -20.29 10.49 -22.47
CA SER A 262 -18.95 11.11 -22.46
C SER A 262 -17.89 10.20 -21.85
N GLY A 263 -18.24 9.31 -20.92
CA GLY A 263 -17.29 8.43 -20.24
C GLY A 263 -16.51 7.55 -21.20
N ARG A 264 -17.20 6.89 -22.15
CA ARG A 264 -16.54 6.08 -23.21
C ARG A 264 -15.87 6.90 -24.30
N TYR A 265 -16.22 8.18 -24.43
CA TYR A 265 -15.55 9.07 -25.36
C TYR A 265 -14.18 9.50 -24.81
N VAL A 266 -14.10 9.79 -23.50
CA VAL A 266 -12.84 10.12 -22.82
C VAL A 266 -12.00 8.86 -22.57
N ILE A 267 -12.63 7.78 -22.09
CA ILE A 267 -12.00 6.49 -21.82
C ILE A 267 -12.40 5.50 -22.92
N ASP A 268 -11.78 5.66 -24.09
CA ASP A 268 -12.04 4.85 -25.27
C ASP A 268 -11.23 3.53 -25.28
N ASP A 269 -11.38 2.75 -26.36
CA ASP A 269 -10.64 1.49 -26.53
C ASP A 269 -9.11 1.69 -26.60
N SER A 270 -8.65 2.89 -26.98
CA SER A 270 -7.22 3.21 -26.99
C SER A 270 -6.65 3.33 -25.57
N VAL A 271 -7.43 3.86 -24.61
CA VAL A 271 -7.04 3.87 -23.19
C VAL A 271 -6.91 2.44 -22.68
N LYS A 272 -7.88 1.57 -23.01
CA LYS A 272 -7.80 0.15 -22.63
C LYS A 272 -6.58 -0.54 -23.23
N GLN A 273 -6.19 -0.18 -24.46
CA GLN A 273 -4.97 -0.71 -25.06
C GLN A 273 -3.73 -0.25 -24.28
N ARG A 274 -3.62 1.03 -23.92
CA ARG A 274 -2.51 1.53 -23.09
C ARG A 274 -2.43 0.86 -21.72
N MET A 275 -3.58 0.55 -21.11
CA MET A 275 -3.62 -0.25 -19.88
C MET A 275 -3.04 -1.66 -20.07
N ARG A 276 -3.27 -2.31 -21.22
CA ARG A 276 -2.62 -3.60 -21.53
C ARG A 276 -1.11 -3.46 -21.68
N ASP A 277 -0.66 -2.35 -22.28
CA ASP A 277 0.77 -2.10 -22.46
C ASP A 277 1.46 -1.88 -21.11
N VAL A 278 0.82 -1.14 -20.18
CA VAL A 278 1.27 -1.00 -18.78
C VAL A 278 1.36 -2.35 -18.08
N LEU A 279 0.31 -3.19 -18.18
CA LEU A 279 0.34 -4.53 -17.59
C LEU A 279 1.47 -5.38 -18.18
N THR A 280 1.67 -5.33 -19.50
CA THR A 280 2.74 -6.08 -20.18
C THR A 280 4.10 -5.68 -19.63
N ALA A 281 4.37 -4.38 -19.49
CA ALA A 281 5.64 -3.88 -18.95
C ALA A 281 5.89 -4.26 -17.48
N VAL A 282 4.82 -4.46 -16.70
CA VAL A 282 4.91 -5.00 -15.34
C VAL A 282 5.24 -6.49 -15.38
N GLN A 283 4.52 -7.27 -16.20
CA GLN A 283 4.66 -8.73 -16.25
C GLN A 283 6.00 -9.20 -16.81
N ASP A 284 6.53 -8.49 -17.81
CA ASP A 284 7.84 -8.77 -18.40
C ASP A 284 9.02 -8.19 -17.61
N GLY A 285 8.75 -7.42 -16.55
CA GLY A 285 9.74 -6.84 -15.65
C GLY A 285 10.46 -5.60 -16.19
N SER A 286 10.13 -5.12 -17.39
CA SER A 286 10.76 -3.91 -17.95
C SER A 286 10.50 -2.66 -17.11
N TRP A 287 9.29 -2.53 -16.54
CA TRP A 287 8.98 -1.43 -15.61
C TRP A 287 9.79 -1.53 -14.31
N ALA A 288 9.90 -2.74 -13.74
CA ALA A 288 10.65 -2.95 -12.50
C ALA A 288 12.15 -2.63 -12.67
N ALA A 289 12.72 -3.02 -13.81
CA ALA A 289 14.10 -2.69 -14.17
C ALA A 289 14.33 -1.18 -14.32
N ASP A 290 13.41 -0.46 -14.97
CA ASP A 290 13.48 1.00 -15.12
C ASP A 290 13.35 1.72 -13.77
N PHE A 291 12.42 1.28 -12.93
CA PHE A 291 12.23 1.81 -11.58
C PHE A 291 13.50 1.63 -10.73
N VAL A 292 14.04 0.42 -10.67
CA VAL A 292 15.26 0.12 -9.90
C VAL A 292 16.45 0.92 -10.41
N ALA A 293 16.60 1.07 -11.72
CA ALA A 293 17.66 1.89 -12.31
C ALA A 293 17.56 3.38 -11.89
N ASP A 294 16.35 3.95 -11.83
CA ASP A 294 16.16 5.30 -11.32
C ASP A 294 16.56 5.40 -9.85
N GLN A 295 16.15 4.44 -9.02
CA GLN A 295 16.46 4.43 -7.58
C GLN A 295 17.96 4.28 -7.31
N ASP A 296 18.64 3.37 -8.02
CA ASP A 296 20.09 3.16 -7.91
C ASP A 296 20.89 4.41 -8.36
N ALA A 297 20.32 5.23 -9.26
CA ALA A 297 20.87 6.52 -9.66
C ALA A 297 20.54 7.68 -8.71
N GLY A 298 19.92 7.41 -7.55
CA GLY A 298 19.50 8.44 -6.59
C GLY A 298 18.14 9.07 -6.88
N ALA A 299 17.27 8.37 -7.62
CA ALA A 299 15.88 8.71 -7.95
C ALA A 299 15.67 10.05 -8.71
N PRO A 300 16.47 10.41 -9.73
CA PRO A 300 16.35 11.69 -10.42
C PRO A 300 15.00 11.89 -11.11
N ARG A 301 14.43 10.86 -11.75
CA ARG A 301 13.12 10.98 -12.43
C ARG A 301 12.00 11.11 -11.41
N LEU A 302 12.03 10.32 -10.34
CA LEU A 302 11.03 10.45 -9.28
C LEU A 302 11.05 11.85 -8.64
N ARG A 303 12.23 12.41 -8.37
CA ARG A 303 12.37 13.79 -7.86
C ARG A 303 11.80 14.82 -8.83
N TYR A 304 12.08 14.68 -10.13
CA TYR A 304 11.51 15.54 -11.16
C TYR A 304 9.97 15.47 -11.18
N PHE A 305 9.39 14.27 -11.17
CA PHE A 305 7.94 14.09 -11.18
C PHE A 305 7.27 14.67 -9.91
N ARG A 306 7.89 14.50 -8.74
CA ARG A 306 7.42 15.10 -7.48
C ARG A 306 7.40 16.63 -7.56
N GLN A 307 8.52 17.23 -7.96
CA GLN A 307 8.62 18.70 -8.10
C GLN A 307 7.58 19.25 -9.09
N ARG A 308 7.39 18.57 -10.22
CA ARG A 308 6.38 18.98 -11.22
C ARG A 308 4.96 18.88 -10.65
N SER A 309 4.66 17.81 -9.90
CA SER A 309 3.33 17.60 -9.32
C SER A 309 3.02 18.61 -8.21
N GLU A 310 3.98 18.83 -7.30
CA GLU A 310 3.84 19.78 -6.18
C GLU A 310 3.70 21.24 -6.64
N SER A 311 4.24 21.57 -7.82
CA SER A 311 4.16 22.91 -8.41
C SER A 311 2.92 23.13 -9.29
N HIS A 312 2.06 22.12 -9.46
CA HIS A 312 0.83 22.26 -10.23
C HIS A 312 -0.12 23.28 -9.56
N PRO A 313 -0.72 24.24 -10.31
CA PRO A 313 -1.57 25.29 -9.72
C PRO A 313 -2.74 24.77 -8.87
N MET A 314 -3.29 23.61 -9.22
CA MET A 314 -4.37 22.97 -8.43
C MET A 314 -3.99 22.73 -6.97
N GLU A 315 -2.70 22.50 -6.67
CA GLU A 315 -2.25 22.21 -5.32
C GLU A 315 -2.33 23.46 -4.43
N GLN A 316 -2.07 24.64 -4.99
CA GLN A 316 -2.28 25.90 -4.27
C GLN A 316 -3.77 26.10 -3.97
N THR A 317 -4.61 26.06 -5.00
CA THR A 317 -6.07 26.21 -4.86
C THR A 317 -6.64 25.20 -3.86
N GLY A 318 -6.23 23.94 -3.96
CA GLY A 318 -6.67 22.88 -3.07
C GLY A 318 -6.24 23.08 -1.62
N ARG A 319 -5.02 23.55 -1.36
CA ARG A 319 -4.57 23.87 0.00
C ARG A 319 -5.42 24.96 0.63
N GLU A 320 -5.72 26.04 -0.11
CA GLU A 320 -6.53 27.15 0.38
C GLU A 320 -7.98 26.70 0.67
N LEU A 321 -8.59 25.93 -0.25
CA LEU A 321 -9.96 25.45 -0.07
C LEU A 321 -10.11 24.44 1.07
N ARG A 322 -9.18 23.50 1.22
CA ARG A 322 -9.24 22.49 2.29
C ARG A 322 -9.14 23.10 3.69
N GLN A 323 -8.47 24.25 3.85
CA GLN A 323 -8.42 24.98 5.13
C GLN A 323 -9.78 25.51 5.58
N LEU A 324 -10.73 25.71 4.67
CA LEU A 324 -12.08 26.18 4.98
C LEU A 324 -13.01 25.06 5.46
N MET A 325 -12.61 23.79 5.29
CA MET A 325 -13.44 22.63 5.57
C MET A 325 -13.09 22.02 6.93
N SER A 326 -13.83 22.39 7.97
CA SER A 326 -13.56 21.96 9.36
C SER A 326 -13.54 20.43 9.58
N TRP A 327 -14.19 19.66 8.71
CA TRP A 327 -14.21 18.19 8.75
C TRP A 327 -13.05 17.55 7.99
N VAL A 328 -12.35 18.30 7.13
CA VAL A 328 -11.13 17.86 6.47
C VAL A 328 -9.99 18.14 7.46
N ARG A 329 -9.62 17.13 8.26
CA ARG A 329 -8.43 17.22 9.10
C ARG A 329 -7.23 17.46 8.20
N ALA A 330 -6.31 18.34 8.63
CA ALA A 330 -5.01 18.42 8.00
C ALA A 330 -4.39 17.02 7.99
N PHE A 331 -3.93 16.58 6.83
CA PHE A 331 -3.13 15.37 6.74
C PHE A 331 -1.84 15.66 7.52
N ASP A 332 -1.54 14.91 8.58
CA ASP A 332 -0.25 15.02 9.26
C ASP A 332 0.84 14.64 8.26
N ASP A 333 1.56 15.66 7.79
CA ASP A 333 2.55 15.65 6.69
C ASP A 333 3.77 14.76 7.00
N ASP A 334 3.95 14.36 8.27
CA ASP A 334 5.22 13.80 8.72
C ASP A 334 5.46 12.34 8.32
N ARG A 335 4.45 11.56 7.90
CA ARG A 335 4.60 10.08 7.73
C ARG A 335 4.40 9.57 6.29
N THR A 336 4.85 10.33 5.30
CA THR A 336 4.78 9.96 3.88
C THR A 336 5.67 8.76 3.52
N GLU A 337 5.08 7.76 2.85
CA GLU A 337 5.82 6.65 2.24
C GLU A 337 6.77 7.16 1.14
N GLY A 338 8.02 6.67 1.14
CA GLY A 338 8.98 6.95 0.05
C GLY A 338 9.78 8.25 0.16
N ARG A 339 9.84 8.90 1.33
CA ARG A 339 11.00 9.73 1.68
C ARG A 339 12.08 8.78 2.20
N LEU A 340 13.08 8.48 1.35
CA LEU A 340 14.31 7.83 1.80
C LEU A 340 14.92 8.76 2.86
N GLY A 341 14.90 8.31 4.12
CA GLY A 341 15.66 8.93 5.20
C GLY A 341 17.15 8.71 5.03
#